data_AF-A0A229P5G6-F1
#
_entry.id   AF-A0A229P5G6-F1
#
_cell.length_a   1.000
_cell.length_b   1.000
_cell.length_c   1.000
_cell.angle_alpha   90.00
_cell.angle_beta   90.00
_cell.angle_gamma   90.00
#
_symmetry.space_group_name_H-M   'P 1'
#
loop_
_entity.id
_entity.type
_entity.pdbx_description
1 polymer ?
#
loop_
_entity_poly.entity_id
_entity_poly.type
_entity_poly.pdbx_seq_one_letter_code
_entity_poly.pdbx_strand_id
1 'polypeptide(L)'
;MESQVNPQPDDAHIRISHEVYRELIRRNFSKRQRNIIDFILTLSWGCGRPGAVIPQLSHFTLCGVTKNNIRDELEALVAAKVISWEKTEGIFRFNKHWDQWQITPNKGHDPELMKDLIALNISRSSPEKVLKTRTQRFLKQELGGSQNKNFDGSEFLKQEPKSSQNKNYRVLKIRTATLKKTSRIKAFRLSKAIIKANIKKDLKSSCFKSLPSGAEKQDPTPDPFIQVLDVYCELHRKIDTQITMMDRQTIQELLGKGIPSDLICEVMGRVYADRTAKGQTIGSLSYYRNPVLEEWQRRQAPPKLQVVPSPARQQPAVQERHYGGIMSIEETNDWIAEQDRRRAIVEEAIRNGTYVIPEIPGISRRKPSAV
;
A
#
# COMPACT_ATOMS: atom_id res chain seq x y z
N MET A 1 -18.28 34.98 -5.92
CA MET A 1 -18.02 33.62 -6.46
C MET A 1 -17.32 32.85 -5.37
N GLU A 2 -18.08 32.19 -4.50
CA GLU A 2 -17.52 31.34 -3.44
C GLU A 2 -17.13 30.03 -4.10
N SER A 3 -15.82 29.82 -4.28
CA SER A 3 -15.29 28.57 -4.79
C SER A 3 -15.61 27.47 -3.76
N GLN A 4 -16.64 26.69 -4.06
CA GLN A 4 -17.01 25.46 -3.38
C GLN A 4 -15.97 24.38 -3.71
N VAL A 5 -14.72 24.62 -3.30
CA VAL A 5 -13.64 23.66 -3.39
C VAL A 5 -13.92 22.64 -2.30
N ASN A 6 -14.41 21.46 -2.67
CA ASN A 6 -14.38 20.30 -1.80
C ASN A 6 -12.90 19.92 -1.63
N PRO A 7 -12.25 20.23 -0.49
CA PRO A 7 -10.80 20.07 -0.34
C PRO A 7 -10.46 18.61 -0.03
N GLN A 8 -11.29 17.65 -0.44
CA GLN A 8 -10.94 16.24 -0.33
C GLN A 8 -9.73 16.00 -1.23
N PRO A 9 -8.57 15.65 -0.67
CA PRO A 9 -7.40 15.40 -1.48
C PRO A 9 -7.67 14.18 -2.35
N ASP A 10 -7.61 14.33 -3.68
CA ASP A 10 -7.54 13.21 -4.65
C ASP A 10 -6.27 12.36 -4.46
N ASP A 11 -5.37 12.90 -3.65
CA ASP A 11 -4.09 12.39 -3.24
C ASP A 11 -4.25 11.20 -2.27
N ALA A 12 -3.97 10.00 -2.77
CA ALA A 12 -4.02 8.71 -2.07
C ALA A 12 -3.16 8.62 -0.78
N HIS A 13 -2.42 9.68 -0.46
CA HIS A 13 -1.37 9.77 0.54
C HIS A 13 -1.81 10.20 1.95
N ILE A 14 -3.11 10.31 2.29
CA ILE A 14 -3.51 10.62 3.70
C ILE A 14 -4.47 9.58 4.28
N ARG A 15 -4.34 8.32 3.87
CA ARG A 15 -5.11 7.20 4.43
C ARG A 15 -4.52 6.73 5.77
N ILE A 16 -4.63 7.56 6.80
CA ILE A 16 -4.38 7.12 8.18
C ILE A 16 -5.62 6.34 8.65
N SER A 17 -5.41 5.17 9.25
CA SER A 17 -6.52 4.38 9.80
C SER A 17 -7.30 5.20 10.83
N HIS A 18 -8.62 5.28 10.65
CA HIS A 18 -9.52 5.95 11.60
C HIS A 18 -9.40 5.38 13.02
N GLU A 19 -9.02 4.11 13.17
CA GLU A 19 -8.82 3.45 14.47
C GLU A 19 -7.67 4.08 15.25
N VAL A 20 -6.57 4.42 14.58
CA VAL A 20 -5.40 5.05 15.20
C VAL A 20 -5.78 6.44 15.71
N TYR A 21 -6.55 7.20 14.94
CA TYR A 21 -7.04 8.50 15.39
C TYR A 21 -8.00 8.40 16.57
N ARG A 22 -8.85 7.36 16.63
CA ARG A 22 -9.73 7.12 17.79
C ARG A 22 -8.91 6.90 19.05
N GLU A 23 -7.86 6.08 18.98
CA GLU A 23 -7.00 5.83 20.13
C GLU A 23 -6.16 7.06 20.52
N LEU A 24 -5.75 7.88 19.55
CA LEU A 24 -5.09 9.17 19.82
C LEU A 24 -6.04 10.20 20.46
N ILE A 25 -7.33 10.18 20.14
CA ILE A 25 -8.35 11.03 20.78
C ILE A 25 -8.68 10.52 22.19
N ARG A 26 -8.74 9.20 22.37
CA ARG A 26 -9.07 8.55 23.63
C ARG A 26 -8.02 8.78 24.73
N ARG A 27 -6.76 8.98 24.38
CA ARG A 27 -5.62 9.00 25.32
C ARG A 27 -5.13 10.40 25.62
N ASN A 28 -4.58 10.60 26.82
CA ASN A 28 -4.11 11.92 27.28
C ASN A 28 -2.70 12.26 26.77
N PHE A 29 -2.59 12.58 25.48
CA PHE A 29 -1.35 13.12 24.93
C PHE A 29 -1.21 14.61 25.20
N SER A 30 0.01 15.06 25.52
CA SER A 30 0.29 16.49 25.56
C SER A 30 0.16 17.09 24.15
N LYS A 31 -0.11 18.40 24.05
CA LYS A 31 -0.17 19.09 22.74
C LYS A 31 1.13 18.90 21.94
N ARG A 32 2.28 18.88 22.63
CA ARG A 32 3.59 18.68 21.99
C ARG A 32 3.75 17.26 21.48
N GLN A 33 3.38 16.26 22.28
CA GLN A 33 3.39 14.86 21.87
C GLN A 33 2.49 14.62 20.68
N ARG A 34 1.30 15.22 20.66
CA ARG A 34 0.37 15.11 19.54
C ARG A 34 0.97 15.69 18.26
N ASN A 35 1.58 16.88 18.32
CA ASN A 35 2.25 17.47 17.18
C ASN A 35 3.41 16.60 16.65
N ILE A 36 4.18 15.97 17.55
CA ILE A 36 5.27 15.04 17.18
C ILE A 36 4.70 13.80 16.49
N ILE A 37 3.65 13.19 17.05
CA ILE A 37 3.00 12.01 16.49
C ILE A 37 2.42 12.32 15.11
N ASP A 38 1.65 13.41 14.98
CA ASP A 38 1.02 13.81 13.72
C ASP A 38 2.10 14.10 12.65
N PHE A 39 3.23 14.71 13.04
CA PHE A 39 4.36 14.92 12.14
C PHE A 39 5.01 13.60 11.66
N ILE A 40 5.23 12.65 12.57
CA ILE A 40 5.75 11.32 12.24
C ILE A 40 4.77 10.57 11.32
N LEU A 41 3.47 10.59 11.63
CA LEU A 41 2.44 9.93 10.82
C LEU A 41 2.37 10.53 9.41
N THR A 42 2.48 11.85 9.29
CA THR A 42 2.50 12.55 7.99
C THR A 42 3.71 12.13 7.15
N LEU A 43 4.91 12.04 7.75
CA LEU A 43 6.14 11.67 7.03
C LEU A 43 6.31 10.15 6.82
N SER A 44 5.56 9.32 7.56
CA SER A 44 5.58 7.87 7.41
C SER A 44 4.43 7.41 6.53
N TRP A 45 3.26 7.19 7.11
CA TRP A 45 2.08 6.68 6.40
C TRP A 45 1.58 7.66 5.37
N GLY A 46 1.73 8.96 5.65
CA GLY A 46 1.42 9.99 4.67
C GLY A 46 2.29 9.91 3.40
N CYS A 47 3.46 9.30 3.49
CA CYS A 47 4.34 9.03 2.36
C CYS A 47 4.33 7.55 1.92
N GLY A 48 3.38 6.74 2.39
CA GLY A 48 3.29 5.31 2.09
C GLY A 48 4.41 4.44 2.68
N ARG A 49 5.11 4.94 3.72
CA ARG A 49 6.24 4.23 4.37
C ARG A 49 5.89 3.81 5.79
N PRO A 50 6.40 2.67 6.28
CA PRO A 50 6.14 2.21 7.65
C PRO A 50 6.86 3.04 8.72
N GLY A 51 7.85 3.86 8.34
CA GLY A 51 8.59 4.74 9.23
C GLY A 51 8.95 6.07 8.57
N ALA A 52 9.16 7.09 9.39
CA ALA A 52 9.59 8.41 8.99
C ALA A 52 11.11 8.55 9.19
N VAL A 53 11.80 9.03 8.17
CA VAL A 53 13.24 9.32 8.25
C VAL A 53 13.40 10.79 8.60
N ILE A 54 13.90 11.08 9.80
CA ILE A 54 14.11 12.45 10.30
C ILE A 54 15.56 12.52 10.82
N PRO A 55 16.52 12.94 9.96
CA PRO A 55 17.94 12.84 10.29
C PRO A 55 18.37 13.68 11.50
N GLN A 56 17.68 14.78 11.78
CA GLN A 56 18.00 15.69 12.87
C GLN A 56 16.78 15.97 13.74
N LEU A 57 16.97 15.91 15.06
CA LEU A 57 15.90 16.26 16.02
C LEU A 57 15.45 17.72 15.91
N SER A 58 16.31 18.60 15.40
CA SER A 58 15.97 19.99 15.10
C SER A 58 14.81 20.10 14.11
N HIS A 59 14.57 19.13 13.25
CA HIS A 59 13.49 19.19 12.26
C HIS A 59 12.09 19.12 12.91
N PHE A 60 11.97 18.59 14.13
CA PHE A 60 10.71 18.65 14.88
C PHE A 60 10.31 20.08 15.30
N THR A 61 11.17 21.10 15.10
CA THR A 61 10.72 22.48 15.23
C THR A 61 9.69 22.87 14.17
N LEU A 62 9.65 22.16 13.04
CA LEU A 62 8.65 22.37 11.98
C LEU A 62 7.22 22.06 12.46
N CYS A 63 7.05 21.12 13.40
CA CYS A 63 5.75 20.85 14.02
C CYS A 63 5.46 21.74 15.25
N GLY A 64 6.25 22.79 15.44
CA GLY A 64 6.04 23.80 16.50
C GLY A 64 6.54 23.40 17.89
N VAL A 65 7.39 22.37 18.00
CA VAL A 65 8.01 21.98 19.28
C VAL A 65 9.37 22.65 19.44
N THR A 66 9.62 23.24 20.61
CA THR A 66 10.90 23.90 20.90
C THR A 66 12.03 22.89 21.10
N LYS A 67 13.23 23.21 20.62
CA LYS A 67 14.42 22.33 20.61
C LYS A 67 14.71 21.65 21.95
N ASN A 68 14.50 22.36 23.05
CA ASN A 68 14.80 21.86 24.39
C ASN A 68 13.87 20.72 24.82
N ASN A 69 12.62 20.72 24.36
CA ASN A 69 11.61 19.73 24.78
C ASN A 69 11.51 18.53 23.81
N ILE A 70 12.06 18.64 22.60
CA ILE A 70 11.90 17.59 21.56
C ILE A 70 12.40 16.24 22.07
N ARG A 71 13.58 16.23 22.69
CA ARG A 71 14.21 14.99 23.15
C ARG A 71 13.40 14.33 24.27
N ASP A 72 13.02 15.11 25.28
CA ASP A 72 12.30 14.61 26.45
C ASP A 72 10.93 14.05 26.05
N GLU A 73 10.22 14.73 25.14
CA GLU A 73 8.93 14.27 24.63
C GLU A 73 9.07 13.01 23.75
N LEU A 74 10.13 12.90 22.94
CA LEU A 74 10.41 11.69 22.16
C LEU A 74 10.75 10.50 23.07
N GLU A 75 11.59 10.71 24.08
CA GLU A 75 11.95 9.66 25.04
C GLU A 75 10.73 9.23 25.86
N ALA A 76 9.84 10.15 26.23
CA ALA A 76 8.56 9.82 26.87
C ALA A 76 7.65 8.98 25.97
N LEU A 77 7.54 9.33 24.67
CA LEU A 77 6.73 8.56 23.71
C LEU A 77 7.30 7.16 23.45
N VAL A 78 8.63 7.01 23.46
CA VAL A 78 9.31 5.72 23.36
C VAL A 78 9.06 4.89 24.61
N ALA A 79 9.21 5.47 25.80
CA ALA A 79 8.93 4.81 27.07
C ALA A 79 7.47 4.33 27.15
N ALA A 80 6.53 5.14 26.65
CA ALA A 80 5.13 4.81 26.56
C ALA A 80 4.78 3.80 25.44
N LYS A 81 5.78 3.29 24.70
CA LYS A 81 5.64 2.33 23.58
C LYS A 81 4.75 2.81 22.43
N VAL A 82 4.61 4.13 22.26
CA VAL A 82 3.80 4.73 21.19
C VAL A 82 4.61 4.81 19.89
N ILE A 83 5.91 5.10 20.01
CA ILE A 83 6.84 5.13 18.87
C ILE A 83 8.07 4.27 19.19
N SER A 84 8.71 3.74 18.15
CA SER A 84 10.07 3.23 18.23
C SER A 84 11.01 4.19 17.52
N TRP A 85 12.16 4.45 18.14
CA TRP A 85 13.15 5.41 17.65
C TRP A 85 14.51 4.73 17.50
N GLU A 86 14.95 4.64 16.25
CA GLU A 86 16.28 4.16 15.88
C GLU A 86 17.23 5.35 15.77
N LYS A 87 18.04 5.54 16.82
CA LYS A 87 18.91 6.73 16.98
C LYS A 87 20.03 6.83 15.96
N THR A 88 20.50 5.71 15.43
CA THR A 88 21.61 5.62 14.46
C THR A 88 21.21 6.14 13.09
N GLU A 89 20.03 5.75 12.63
CA GLU A 89 19.52 6.07 11.28
C GLU A 89 18.53 7.25 11.29
N GLY A 90 18.10 7.72 12.47
CA GLY A 90 17.08 8.77 12.59
C GLY A 90 15.72 8.29 12.08
N ILE A 91 15.42 7.00 12.22
CA ILE A 91 14.17 6.40 11.76
C ILE A 91 13.20 6.32 12.94
N PHE A 92 12.00 6.84 12.72
CA PHE A 92 10.90 6.83 13.67
C PHE A 92 9.79 5.96 13.12
N ARG A 93 9.34 4.96 13.89
CA ARG A 93 8.20 4.12 13.49
C ARG A 93 7.09 4.26 14.52
N PHE A 94 5.87 4.37 14.03
CA PHE A 94 4.69 4.41 14.88
C PHE A 94 4.26 3.00 15.25
N ASN A 95 4.02 2.74 16.54
CA ASN A 95 3.56 1.43 16.99
C ASN A 95 2.06 1.27 16.73
N LYS A 96 1.69 0.39 15.80
CA LYS A 96 0.29 0.09 15.48
C LYS A 96 -0.43 -0.69 16.58
N HIS A 97 0.29 -1.39 17.45
CA HIS A 97 -0.31 -2.15 18.53
C HIS A 97 -0.65 -1.21 19.70
N TRP A 98 -1.78 -0.50 19.57
CA TRP A 98 -2.24 0.46 20.56
C TRP A 98 -2.51 -0.17 21.92
N ASP A 99 -2.77 -1.47 22.00
CA ASP A 99 -2.94 -2.21 23.27
C ASP A 99 -1.67 -2.21 24.13
N GLN A 100 -0.50 -1.98 23.52
CA GLN A 100 0.78 -1.92 24.21
C GLN A 100 1.13 -0.53 24.73
N TRP A 101 0.37 0.50 24.36
CA TRP A 101 0.71 1.86 24.76
C TRP A 101 0.42 2.09 26.24
N GLN A 102 1.39 2.66 26.93
CA GLN A 102 1.29 2.93 28.37
C GLN A 102 0.84 4.37 28.62
N ILE A 103 -0.23 4.82 27.95
CA ILE A 103 -0.82 6.14 28.14
C ILE A 103 -2.20 6.00 28.75
N THR A 104 -2.43 6.72 29.86
CA THR A 104 -3.72 6.73 30.53
C THR A 104 -4.83 7.28 29.61
N PRO A 105 -5.97 6.59 29.49
CA PRO A 105 -7.15 7.12 28.81
C PRO A 105 -7.66 8.42 29.45
N ASN A 106 -8.31 9.26 28.65
CA ASN A 106 -9.01 10.43 29.14
C ASN A 106 -10.21 10.01 30.00
N LYS A 107 -10.39 10.67 31.16
CA LYS A 107 -11.45 10.36 32.13
C LYS A 107 -12.86 10.56 31.55
N GLY A 108 -13.02 11.44 30.57
CA GLY A 108 -14.31 11.73 29.92
C GLY A 108 -14.58 10.91 28.65
N HIS A 109 -13.76 9.92 28.31
CA HIS A 109 -13.97 9.15 27.09
C HIS A 109 -15.03 8.06 27.29
N ASP A 110 -16.19 8.25 26.67
CA ASP A 110 -17.25 7.25 26.58
C ASP A 110 -17.17 6.54 25.21
N PRO A 111 -16.81 5.25 25.15
CA PRO A 111 -16.67 4.50 23.91
C PRO A 111 -18.01 4.29 23.18
N GLU A 112 -19.11 4.14 23.92
CA GLU A 112 -20.45 3.93 23.34
C GLU A 112 -20.96 5.22 22.68
N LEU A 113 -20.77 6.36 23.37
CA LEU A 113 -21.11 7.66 22.80
C LEU A 113 -20.31 7.94 21.52
N MET A 114 -19.01 7.64 21.51
CA MET A 114 -18.18 7.78 20.31
C MET A 114 -18.69 6.91 19.16
N LYS A 115 -19.08 5.66 19.43
CA LYS A 115 -19.63 4.74 18.42
C LYS A 115 -20.96 5.24 17.86
N ASP A 116 -21.86 5.72 18.72
CA ASP A 116 -23.13 6.33 18.33
C ASP A 116 -22.92 7.59 17.45
N LEU A 117 -21.96 8.46 17.81
CA LEU A 117 -21.62 9.64 17.02
C LEU A 117 -21.05 9.28 15.64
N ILE A 118 -20.23 8.24 15.55
CA ILE A 118 -19.70 7.74 14.28
C ILE A 118 -20.85 7.22 13.40
N ALA A 119 -21.74 6.38 13.97
CA ALA A 119 -22.90 5.86 13.25
C ALA A 119 -23.80 6.99 12.72
N LEU A 120 -24.00 8.04 13.53
CA LEU A 120 -24.75 9.22 13.13
C LEU A 120 -24.12 9.95 11.94
N ASN A 121 -22.80 10.16 11.94
CA ASN A 121 -22.11 10.83 10.84
C ASN A 121 -22.06 10.01 9.55
N ILE A 122 -21.92 8.67 9.66
CA ILE A 122 -22.01 7.77 8.49
C ILE A 122 -23.43 7.84 7.89
N SER A 123 -24.46 7.78 8.74
CA SER A 123 -25.86 7.80 8.29
C SER A 123 -26.27 9.11 7.60
N ARG A 124 -25.62 10.24 7.92
CA ARG A 124 -25.85 11.54 7.29
C ARG A 124 -25.19 11.70 5.93
N SER A 125 -24.23 10.84 5.57
CA SER A 125 -23.50 10.91 4.30
C SER A 125 -24.28 10.30 3.12
N SER A 126 -25.47 9.73 3.35
CA SER A 126 -26.39 9.32 2.30
C SER A 126 -27.39 10.45 2.03
N PRO A 127 -27.52 10.96 0.79
CA PRO A 127 -28.47 12.02 0.46
C PRO A 127 -29.96 11.63 0.58
N GLU A 128 -30.29 10.38 0.94
CA GLU A 128 -31.68 9.94 1.13
C GLU A 128 -31.83 9.06 2.38
N LYS A 129 -32.24 9.68 3.49
CA LYS A 129 -33.21 9.17 4.50
C LYS A 129 -32.96 9.85 5.85
N VAL A 130 -33.64 10.97 6.06
CA VAL A 130 -33.77 11.61 7.37
C VAL A 130 -34.67 10.72 8.24
N LEU A 131 -34.07 9.84 9.07
CA LEU A 131 -34.82 9.14 10.12
C LEU A 131 -34.93 10.03 11.37
N LYS A 132 -36.14 10.52 11.65
CA LYS A 132 -36.47 11.50 12.70
C LYS A 132 -36.47 10.97 14.15
N THR A 133 -35.99 9.76 14.46
CA THR A 133 -36.43 9.09 15.71
C THR A 133 -35.42 9.04 16.86
N ARG A 134 -34.15 9.46 16.75
CA ARG A 134 -33.17 9.32 17.86
C ARG A 134 -32.62 10.63 18.45
N THR A 135 -32.84 11.78 17.82
CA THR A 135 -32.35 13.08 18.31
C THR A 135 -33.03 13.53 19.62
N GLN A 136 -34.20 12.99 19.97
CA GLN A 136 -34.91 13.38 21.19
C GLN A 136 -34.30 12.86 22.52
N ARG A 137 -33.38 11.89 22.50
CA ARG A 137 -32.72 11.43 23.74
C ARG A 137 -31.58 12.34 24.19
N PHE A 138 -30.78 12.87 23.25
CA PHE A 138 -29.63 13.73 23.59
C PHE A 138 -30.06 15.10 24.11
N LEU A 139 -31.17 15.66 23.61
CA LEU A 139 -31.67 16.97 24.04
C LEU A 139 -32.35 16.94 25.42
N LYS A 140 -32.89 15.80 25.85
CA LYS A 140 -33.54 15.67 27.16
C LYS A 140 -32.57 15.53 28.33
N GLN A 141 -31.32 15.13 28.09
CA GLN A 141 -30.36 14.87 29.16
C GLN A 141 -29.60 16.13 29.61
N GLU A 142 -29.41 17.13 28.74
CA GLU A 142 -28.81 18.42 29.13
C GLU A 142 -29.80 19.40 29.80
N LEU A 143 -31.12 19.20 29.64
CA LEU A 143 -32.15 20.04 30.26
C LEU A 143 -32.61 19.55 31.65
N GLY A 144 -32.07 18.42 32.14
CA GLY A 144 -32.54 17.76 33.37
C GLY A 144 -31.80 18.14 34.66
N GLY A 145 -30.89 19.11 34.64
CA GLY A 145 -29.99 19.36 35.76
C GLY A 145 -29.60 20.82 35.97
N SER A 146 -30.56 21.70 36.24
CA SER A 146 -30.28 22.86 37.10
C SER A 146 -31.56 23.45 37.67
N GLN A 147 -31.56 23.63 38.98
CA GLN A 147 -32.69 24.02 39.81
C GLN A 147 -33.14 25.47 39.56
N ASN A 148 -34.46 25.65 39.67
CA ASN A 148 -35.17 26.85 40.11
C ASN A 148 -34.30 28.01 40.59
N LYS A 149 -34.24 29.09 39.81
CA LYS A 149 -34.38 30.45 40.32
C LYS A 149 -35.25 31.25 39.38
N ASN A 150 -36.39 31.66 39.89
CA ASN A 150 -37.25 32.70 39.32
C ASN A 150 -36.42 33.95 39.09
N PHE A 151 -36.35 34.44 37.85
CA PHE A 151 -36.06 35.85 37.61
C PHE A 151 -37.06 36.36 36.58
N ASP A 152 -37.84 37.31 37.08
CA ASP A 152 -38.87 38.09 36.43
C ASP A 152 -38.27 38.97 35.31
N GLY A 153 -39.08 39.25 34.31
CA GLY A 153 -38.66 39.90 33.08
C GLY A 153 -38.24 41.35 33.27
N SER A 154 -37.23 41.77 32.51
CA SER A 154 -37.23 43.09 31.88
C SER A 154 -36.18 43.16 30.76
N GLU A 155 -36.67 43.67 29.62
CA GLU A 155 -36.02 44.52 28.63
C GLU A 155 -34.58 44.24 28.16
N PHE A 156 -34.51 43.81 26.90
CA PHE A 156 -33.35 43.92 26.03
C PHE A 156 -32.92 45.40 25.88
N LEU A 157 -31.84 45.79 26.56
CA LEU A 157 -31.09 46.99 26.23
C LEU A 157 -29.93 46.64 25.28
N LYS A 158 -30.06 47.09 24.03
CA LYS A 158 -28.95 47.28 23.09
C LYS A 158 -27.89 48.18 23.74
N GLN A 159 -26.65 47.68 23.87
CA GLN A 159 -25.47 48.54 24.01
C GLN A 159 -24.30 48.02 23.18
N GLU A 160 -23.78 48.91 22.34
CA GLU A 160 -22.54 48.79 21.58
C GLU A 160 -21.31 48.69 22.51
N PRO A 161 -20.25 47.96 22.10
CA PRO A 161 -19.03 47.90 22.88
C PRO A 161 -18.19 49.19 22.70
N LYS A 162 -18.10 49.99 23.77
CA LYS A 162 -17.08 51.04 23.91
C LYS A 162 -15.74 50.43 24.29
N SER A 163 -14.70 51.00 23.68
CA SER A 163 -13.28 50.75 23.91
C SER A 163 -12.86 50.89 25.38
N SER A 164 -11.95 50.04 25.82
CA SER A 164 -11.12 50.23 27.03
C SER A 164 -9.67 49.92 26.65
N GLN A 165 -8.79 50.91 26.50
CA GLN A 165 -8.04 51.62 27.55
C GLN A 165 -7.34 50.70 28.56
N ASN A 166 -6.16 50.23 28.13
CA ASN A 166 -4.86 50.46 28.77
C ASN A 166 -4.83 50.41 30.30
N LYS A 167 -4.42 49.26 30.86
CA LYS A 167 -3.92 49.17 32.24
C LYS A 167 -2.48 48.69 32.24
N ASN A 168 -1.62 49.57 32.74
CA ASN A 168 -0.20 49.38 33.02
C ASN A 168 0.03 48.21 33.98
N TYR A 169 0.77 47.20 33.54
CA TYR A 169 1.38 46.22 34.44
C TYR A 169 2.82 46.63 34.76
N ARG A 170 3.09 46.81 36.05
CA ARG A 170 4.43 47.03 36.62
C ARG A 170 5.31 45.81 36.34
N VAL A 171 6.34 46.00 35.53
CA VAL A 171 7.41 45.04 35.26
C VAL A 171 8.31 44.90 36.49
N LEU A 172 8.40 43.69 37.05
CA LEU A 172 9.44 43.33 38.02
C LEU A 172 10.78 43.16 37.28
N LYS A 173 11.74 44.05 37.59
CA LYS A 173 13.15 43.94 37.17
C LYS A 173 13.82 42.78 37.90
N ILE A 174 14.03 41.66 37.22
CA ILE A 174 14.97 40.62 37.65
C ILE A 174 16.36 41.00 37.15
N ARG A 175 17.31 41.13 38.08
CA ARG A 175 18.71 41.49 37.85
C ARG A 175 19.44 40.36 37.12
N THR A 176 20.06 40.72 36.00
CA THR A 176 20.95 39.90 35.18
C THR A 176 22.25 39.62 35.92
N ALA A 177 22.56 38.35 36.17
CA ALA A 177 23.89 37.90 36.58
C ALA A 177 24.67 37.44 35.34
N THR A 178 25.75 38.15 35.03
CA THR A 178 26.72 37.86 33.97
C THR A 178 27.52 36.61 34.33
N LEU A 179 27.33 35.52 33.58
CA LEU A 179 28.16 34.32 33.68
C LEU A 179 29.02 34.18 32.42
N LYS A 180 30.28 34.62 32.53
CA LYS A 180 31.35 34.29 31.58
C LYS A 180 31.64 32.80 31.67
N LYS A 181 31.43 32.03 30.61
CA LYS A 181 32.13 30.76 30.40
C LYS A 181 32.59 30.61 28.95
N THR A 182 33.89 30.65 28.80
CA THR A 182 34.68 30.14 27.69
C THR A 182 34.65 28.61 27.72
N SER A 183 34.37 27.96 26.59
CA SER A 183 34.95 26.64 26.31
C SER A 183 34.98 26.37 24.80
N ARG A 184 36.20 26.19 24.30
CA ARG A 184 36.50 25.62 22.99
C ARG A 184 36.13 24.14 23.03
N ILE A 185 35.16 23.71 22.23
CA ILE A 185 34.94 22.29 21.96
C ILE A 185 35.50 22.01 20.56
N LYS A 186 36.60 21.23 20.55
CA LYS A 186 37.25 20.72 19.35
C LYS A 186 36.32 19.72 18.64
N ALA A 187 36.20 19.87 17.33
CA ALA A 187 35.47 18.98 16.46
C ALA A 187 36.06 17.56 16.49
N PHE A 188 35.23 16.55 16.76
CA PHE A 188 35.56 15.15 16.51
C PHE A 188 35.30 14.83 15.03
N ARG A 189 36.39 14.67 14.26
CA ARG A 189 36.37 14.03 12.93
C ARG A 189 36.44 12.52 13.16
N LEU A 190 35.33 11.80 12.95
CA LEU A 190 35.36 10.35 12.76
C LEU A 190 35.66 10.04 11.29
N SER A 191 36.68 9.22 11.07
CA SER A 191 37.23 8.83 9.78
C SER A 191 36.30 7.85 9.05
N LYS A 192 36.04 8.13 7.76
CA LYS A 192 35.16 7.36 6.85
C LYS A 192 35.61 5.91 6.56
N ALA A 193 36.66 5.40 7.22
CA ALA A 193 37.27 4.11 6.92
C ALA A 193 36.59 2.92 7.63
N ILE A 194 35.88 3.14 8.74
CA ILE A 194 35.36 2.04 9.57
C ILE A 194 34.03 1.46 9.04
N ILE A 195 33.26 2.23 8.27
CA ILE A 195 31.91 1.82 7.82
C ILE A 195 31.94 0.79 6.66
N LYS A 196 33.08 0.60 5.97
CA LYS A 196 33.14 -0.31 4.81
C LYS A 196 33.44 -1.79 5.14
N ALA A 197 33.75 -2.15 6.39
CA ALA A 197 34.20 -3.52 6.71
C ALA A 197 33.09 -4.49 7.15
N ASN A 198 31.92 -4.02 7.59
CA ASN A 198 30.93 -4.88 8.25
C ASN A 198 29.80 -5.42 7.35
N ILE A 199 29.73 -5.01 6.07
CA ILE A 199 28.62 -5.40 5.18
C ILE A 199 28.84 -6.77 4.49
N LYS A 200 30.04 -7.37 4.61
CA LYS A 200 30.41 -8.53 3.78
C LYS A 200 30.35 -9.92 4.44
N LYS A 201 29.91 -10.06 5.71
CA LYS A 201 30.03 -11.35 6.43
C LYS A 201 28.75 -12.10 6.85
N ASP A 202 27.55 -11.50 6.79
CA ASP A 202 26.38 -12.14 7.45
C ASP A 202 25.26 -12.71 6.55
N LEU A 203 25.49 -12.92 5.25
CA LEU A 203 24.46 -13.48 4.35
C LEU A 203 24.56 -14.98 4.08
N LYS A 204 25.26 -15.75 4.93
CA LYS A 204 25.49 -17.18 4.68
C LYS A 204 25.31 -18.06 5.91
N SER A 205 24.19 -17.95 6.62
CA SER A 205 23.72 -18.99 7.55
C SER A 205 22.36 -18.66 8.16
N SER A 206 21.27 -19.21 7.61
CA SER A 206 20.33 -19.97 8.44
C SER A 206 19.41 -20.81 7.56
N CYS A 207 19.77 -22.09 7.50
CA CYS A 207 18.90 -23.17 7.10
C CYS A 207 17.95 -23.42 8.28
N PHE A 208 16.67 -23.07 8.13
CA PHE A 208 15.63 -23.49 9.06
C PHE A 208 15.43 -25.00 8.90
N LYS A 209 16.06 -25.79 9.75
CA LYS A 209 15.67 -27.17 10.02
C LYS A 209 14.53 -27.12 11.03
N SER A 210 13.34 -27.50 10.58
CA SER A 210 12.17 -27.70 11.42
C SER A 210 12.43 -28.82 12.44
N LEU A 211 12.20 -28.53 13.72
CA LEU A 211 12.06 -29.55 14.77
C LEU A 211 10.61 -30.07 14.76
N PRO A 212 10.38 -31.38 14.95
CA PRO A 212 9.05 -31.93 15.06
C PRO A 212 8.53 -31.74 16.49
N SER A 213 7.54 -30.87 16.68
CA SER A 213 6.82 -30.73 17.94
C SER A 213 5.40 -31.24 17.74
N GLY A 214 5.13 -32.42 18.29
CA GLY A 214 3.82 -33.05 18.30
C GLY A 214 2.81 -32.23 19.10
N ALA A 215 1.94 -31.54 18.37
CA ALA A 215 0.58 -31.18 18.77
C ALA A 215 -0.10 -30.68 17.49
N GLU A 216 -0.81 -31.59 16.82
CA GLU A 216 -1.51 -31.37 15.55
C GLU A 216 -2.69 -30.42 15.77
N LYS A 217 -2.39 -29.13 15.92
CA LYS A 217 -3.33 -28.06 15.65
C LYS A 217 -3.24 -27.84 14.15
N GLN A 218 -4.36 -28.00 13.45
CA GLN A 218 -4.46 -27.64 12.03
C GLN A 218 -4.02 -26.18 11.90
N ASP A 219 -2.79 -25.97 11.45
CA ASP A 219 -2.29 -24.64 11.17
C ASP A 219 -3.21 -24.01 10.13
N PRO A 220 -3.65 -22.75 10.33
CA PRO A 220 -4.50 -22.09 9.37
C PRO A 220 -3.77 -22.08 8.03
N THR A 221 -4.37 -22.74 7.03
CA THR A 221 -3.85 -22.74 5.66
C THR A 221 -3.59 -21.29 5.26
N PRO A 222 -2.34 -20.95 4.92
CA PRO A 222 -1.98 -19.57 4.60
C PRO A 222 -2.80 -19.09 3.39
N ASP A 223 -3.16 -17.80 3.41
CA ASP A 223 -3.90 -17.16 2.32
C ASP A 223 -3.16 -17.40 0.98
N PRO A 224 -3.81 -18.00 -0.04
CA PRO A 224 -3.21 -18.28 -1.35
C PRO A 224 -2.56 -17.06 -2.00
N PHE A 225 -3.11 -15.86 -1.78
CA PHE A 225 -2.53 -14.61 -2.29
C PHE A 225 -1.19 -14.31 -1.63
N ILE A 226 -1.10 -14.46 -0.30
CA ILE A 226 0.12 -14.22 0.46
C ILE A 226 1.20 -15.24 0.08
N GLN A 227 0.83 -16.50 -0.12
CA GLN A 227 1.75 -17.56 -0.55
C GLN A 227 2.44 -17.22 -1.89
N VAL A 228 1.68 -16.81 -2.91
CA VAL A 228 2.23 -16.42 -4.22
C VAL A 228 3.09 -15.16 -4.12
N LEU A 229 2.65 -14.20 -3.29
CA LEU A 229 3.33 -12.93 -3.07
C LEU A 229 4.70 -13.13 -2.41
N ASP A 230 4.77 -13.95 -1.37
CA ASP A 230 6.00 -14.27 -0.64
C ASP A 230 7.01 -14.96 -1.55
N VAL A 231 6.58 -15.93 -2.35
CA VAL A 231 7.43 -16.61 -3.34
C VAL A 231 7.95 -15.63 -4.38
N TYR A 232 7.13 -14.69 -4.86
CA TYR A 232 7.58 -13.65 -5.78
C TYR A 232 8.61 -12.72 -5.13
N CYS A 233 8.37 -12.28 -3.90
CA CYS A 233 9.31 -11.47 -3.12
C CYS A 233 10.66 -12.17 -2.95
N GLU A 234 10.64 -13.45 -2.60
CA GLU A 234 11.84 -14.28 -2.40
C GLU A 234 12.64 -14.43 -3.69
N LEU A 235 11.98 -14.83 -4.79
CA LEU A 235 12.63 -15.02 -6.09
C LEU A 235 13.30 -13.72 -6.60
N HIS A 236 12.66 -12.57 -6.40
CA HIS A 236 13.15 -11.29 -6.92
C HIS A 236 14.00 -10.48 -5.93
N ARG A 237 14.18 -10.98 -4.70
CA ARG A 237 14.77 -10.23 -3.58
C ARG A 237 14.12 -8.85 -3.39
N LYS A 238 12.80 -8.78 -3.61
CA LYS A 238 11.99 -7.57 -3.42
C LYS A 238 11.27 -7.66 -2.09
N ILE A 239 11.10 -6.53 -1.43
CA ILE A 239 10.18 -6.41 -0.30
C ILE A 239 8.76 -6.15 -0.81
N ASP A 240 7.73 -6.55 -0.06
CA ASP A 240 6.32 -6.43 -0.45
C ASP A 240 5.92 -5.00 -0.90
N THR A 241 6.52 -3.98 -0.30
CA THR A 241 6.28 -2.56 -0.66
C THR A 241 6.81 -2.17 -2.05
N GLN A 242 7.69 -2.96 -2.65
CA GLN A 242 8.23 -2.73 -4.00
C GLN A 242 7.40 -3.42 -5.09
N ILE A 243 6.40 -4.20 -4.71
CA ILE A 243 5.51 -4.87 -5.67
C ILE A 243 4.53 -3.85 -6.22
N THR A 244 4.46 -3.76 -7.56
CA THR A 244 3.59 -2.81 -8.22
C THR A 244 2.12 -3.23 -8.08
N MET A 245 1.20 -2.28 -8.21
CA MET A 245 -0.24 -2.58 -8.19
C MET A 245 -0.64 -3.54 -9.33
N MET A 246 0.00 -3.44 -10.49
CA MET A 246 -0.23 -4.34 -11.63
C MET A 246 0.18 -5.79 -11.32
N ASP A 247 1.28 -5.98 -10.58
CA ASP A 247 1.72 -7.32 -10.17
C ASP A 247 0.69 -7.94 -9.21
N ARG A 248 0.16 -7.16 -8.25
CA ARG A 248 -0.91 -7.62 -7.34
C ARG A 248 -2.19 -7.99 -8.08
N GLN A 249 -2.61 -7.17 -9.04
CA GLN A 249 -3.76 -7.47 -9.90
C GLN A 249 -3.55 -8.75 -10.72
N THR A 250 -2.34 -8.99 -11.21
CA THR A 250 -2.02 -10.21 -11.95
C THR A 250 -2.15 -11.45 -11.07
N ILE A 251 -1.68 -11.41 -9.82
CA ILE A 251 -1.87 -12.51 -8.85
C ILE A 251 -3.37 -12.75 -8.61
N GLN A 252 -4.13 -11.68 -8.34
CA GLN A 252 -5.58 -11.78 -8.11
C GLN A 252 -6.32 -12.34 -9.35
N GLU A 253 -5.90 -11.98 -10.56
CA GLU A 253 -6.48 -12.50 -11.79
C GLU A 253 -6.23 -14.00 -11.95
N LEU A 254 -5.01 -14.46 -11.67
CA LEU A 254 -4.65 -15.88 -11.75
C LEU A 254 -5.43 -16.71 -10.72
N LEU A 255 -5.50 -16.24 -9.47
CA LEU A 255 -6.28 -16.89 -8.41
C LEU A 255 -7.79 -16.83 -8.70
N GLY A 256 -8.29 -15.72 -9.26
CA GLY A 256 -9.69 -15.55 -9.66
C GLY A 256 -10.13 -16.49 -10.78
N LYS A 257 -9.18 -17.02 -11.57
CA LYS A 257 -9.42 -18.10 -12.56
C LYS A 257 -9.47 -19.49 -11.93
N GLY A 258 -9.36 -19.60 -10.60
CA GLY A 258 -9.36 -20.88 -9.88
C GLY A 258 -8.06 -21.66 -9.99
N ILE A 259 -6.95 -20.99 -10.35
CA ILE A 259 -5.64 -21.64 -10.47
C ILE A 259 -5.06 -21.82 -9.06
N PRO A 260 -4.67 -23.04 -8.64
CA PRO A 260 -4.07 -23.27 -7.32
C PRO A 260 -2.77 -22.48 -7.13
N SER A 261 -2.58 -21.88 -5.96
CA SER A 261 -1.37 -21.10 -5.64
C SER A 261 -0.07 -21.91 -5.77
N ASP A 262 -0.09 -23.20 -5.40
CA ASP A 262 1.07 -24.09 -5.53
C ASP A 262 1.54 -24.21 -6.99
N LEU A 263 0.61 -24.31 -7.95
CA LEU A 263 0.94 -24.36 -9.37
C LEU A 263 1.56 -23.04 -9.85
N ILE A 264 0.99 -21.92 -9.40
CA ILE A 264 1.52 -20.59 -9.74
C ILE A 264 2.97 -20.48 -9.24
N CYS A 265 3.24 -20.87 -7.99
CA CYS A 265 4.57 -20.85 -7.39
C CYS A 265 5.56 -21.76 -8.13
N GLU A 266 5.13 -22.98 -8.47
CA GLU A 266 5.96 -23.96 -9.21
C GLU A 266 6.40 -23.41 -10.57
N VAL A 267 5.44 -22.89 -11.35
CA VAL A 267 5.72 -22.33 -12.69
C VAL A 267 6.58 -21.08 -12.59
N MET A 268 6.34 -20.21 -11.60
CA MET A 268 7.16 -19.03 -11.35
C MET A 268 8.63 -19.40 -11.07
N GLY A 269 8.86 -20.38 -10.20
CA GLY A 269 10.20 -20.87 -9.89
C GLY A 269 10.92 -21.41 -11.13
N ARG A 270 10.23 -22.22 -11.95
CA ARG A 270 10.76 -22.79 -13.19
C ARG A 270 11.14 -21.72 -14.21
N VAL A 271 10.21 -20.81 -14.52
CA VAL A 271 10.43 -19.71 -15.48
C VAL A 271 11.55 -18.76 -15.03
N TYR A 272 11.63 -18.48 -13.73
CA TYR A 272 12.69 -17.65 -13.16
C TYR A 272 14.08 -18.29 -13.29
N ALA A 273 14.18 -19.60 -12.99
CA ALA A 273 15.43 -20.35 -13.14
C ALA A 273 15.90 -20.36 -14.60
N ASP A 274 15.00 -20.65 -15.55
CA ASP A 274 15.31 -20.68 -16.99
C ASP A 274 15.80 -19.33 -17.51
N ARG A 275 15.20 -18.22 -17.06
CA ARG A 275 15.61 -16.87 -17.49
C ARG A 275 16.91 -16.43 -16.85
N THR A 276 17.13 -16.80 -15.59
CA THR A 276 18.38 -16.52 -14.88
C THR A 276 19.54 -17.29 -15.49
N ALA A 277 19.33 -18.55 -15.92
CA ALA A 277 20.31 -19.33 -16.68
C ALA A 277 20.69 -18.67 -18.01
N LYS A 278 19.75 -17.91 -18.61
CA LYS A 278 19.97 -17.12 -19.84
C LYS A 278 20.53 -15.70 -19.57
N GLY A 279 20.84 -15.37 -18.30
CA GLY A 279 21.33 -14.04 -17.91
C GLY A 279 20.29 -12.93 -18.00
N GLN A 280 19.00 -13.26 -18.07
CA GLN A 280 17.91 -12.29 -18.20
C GLN A 280 17.24 -12.04 -16.84
N THR A 281 17.02 -10.76 -16.52
CA THR A 281 16.30 -10.35 -15.31
C THR A 281 14.83 -10.09 -15.63
N ILE A 282 13.91 -10.68 -14.86
CA ILE A 282 12.47 -10.45 -15.01
C ILE A 282 12.04 -9.32 -14.05
N GLY A 283 11.48 -8.23 -14.58
CA GLY A 283 11.14 -7.05 -13.78
C GLY A 283 9.74 -7.03 -13.16
N SER A 284 8.78 -7.75 -13.75
CA SER A 284 7.35 -7.72 -13.39
C SER A 284 6.75 -9.12 -13.36
N LEU A 285 5.72 -9.29 -12.52
CA LEU A 285 4.96 -10.53 -12.37
C LEU A 285 4.09 -10.85 -13.60
N SER A 286 3.72 -9.83 -14.39
CA SER A 286 3.01 -9.99 -15.67
C SER A 286 3.68 -11.00 -16.62
N TYR A 287 5.01 -11.16 -16.49
CA TYR A 287 5.79 -12.11 -17.26
C TYR A 287 5.43 -13.59 -17.02
N TYR A 288 4.98 -13.93 -15.81
CA TYR A 288 4.60 -15.30 -15.47
C TYR A 288 3.17 -15.65 -15.86
N ARG A 289 2.35 -14.65 -16.24
CA ARG A 289 0.93 -14.83 -16.54
C ARG A 289 0.68 -15.88 -17.61
N ASN A 290 1.36 -15.78 -18.75
CA ASN A 290 1.15 -16.72 -19.86
C ASN A 290 1.67 -18.13 -19.55
N PRO A 291 2.91 -18.32 -19.04
CA PRO A 291 3.38 -19.65 -18.64
C PRO A 291 2.46 -20.36 -17.64
N VAL A 292 1.92 -19.63 -16.66
CA VAL A 292 0.99 -20.18 -15.67
C VAL A 292 -0.32 -20.62 -16.33
N LEU A 293 -0.88 -19.80 -17.23
CA LEU A 293 -2.12 -20.14 -17.95
C LEU A 293 -1.94 -21.33 -18.89
N GLU A 294 -0.81 -21.42 -19.59
CA GLU A 294 -0.48 -22.54 -20.47
C GLU A 294 -0.33 -23.85 -19.69
N GLU A 295 0.39 -23.84 -18.57
CA GLU A 295 0.56 -25.02 -17.73
C GLU A 295 -0.77 -25.46 -17.10
N TRP A 296 -1.59 -24.49 -16.67
CA TRP A 296 -2.94 -24.76 -16.15
C TRP A 296 -3.83 -25.40 -17.21
N GLN A 297 -3.86 -24.84 -18.42
CA GLN A 297 -4.63 -25.39 -19.53
C GLN A 297 -4.15 -26.80 -19.91
N ARG A 298 -2.84 -27.06 -19.85
CA ARG A 298 -2.28 -28.40 -20.09
C ARG A 298 -2.75 -29.42 -19.05
N ARG A 299 -2.86 -29.04 -17.76
CA ARG A 299 -3.38 -29.92 -16.70
C ARG A 299 -4.89 -30.18 -16.82
N GLN A 300 -5.63 -29.23 -17.38
CA GLN A 300 -7.07 -29.37 -17.62
C GLN A 300 -7.40 -30.13 -18.91
N ALA A 301 -6.48 -30.17 -19.87
CA ALA A 301 -6.67 -30.95 -21.09
C ALA A 301 -6.82 -32.44 -20.71
N PRO A 302 -7.87 -33.13 -21.20
CA PRO A 302 -8.01 -34.55 -20.97
C PRO A 302 -6.71 -35.23 -21.42
N PRO A 303 -6.22 -36.24 -20.67
CA PRO A 303 -5.05 -36.99 -21.09
C PRO A 303 -5.33 -37.42 -22.52
N LYS A 304 -4.54 -36.91 -23.48
CA LYS A 304 -4.63 -37.34 -24.87
C LYS A 304 -4.45 -38.84 -24.80
N LEU A 305 -5.55 -39.59 -24.93
CA LEU A 305 -5.52 -41.03 -25.02
C LEU A 305 -4.51 -41.29 -26.12
N GLN A 306 -3.37 -41.86 -25.74
CA GLN A 306 -2.39 -42.30 -26.71
C GLN A 306 -3.17 -43.28 -27.57
N VAL A 307 -3.55 -42.84 -28.76
CA VAL A 307 -4.05 -43.71 -29.79
C VAL A 307 -2.87 -44.62 -30.05
N VAL A 308 -2.89 -45.79 -29.39
CA VAL A 308 -1.98 -46.88 -29.67
C VAL A 308 -2.10 -47.06 -31.18
N PRO A 309 -1.02 -46.83 -31.94
CA PRO A 309 -1.08 -46.91 -33.39
C PRO A 309 -1.60 -48.30 -33.74
N SER A 310 -2.83 -48.36 -34.25
CA SER A 310 -3.36 -49.59 -34.81
C SER A 310 -2.42 -49.97 -35.96
N PRO A 311 -1.86 -51.19 -35.99
CA PRO A 311 -0.87 -51.55 -36.99
C PRO A 311 -1.57 -51.78 -38.32
N ALA A 312 -1.82 -50.72 -39.09
CA ALA A 312 -2.26 -50.86 -40.47
C ALA A 312 -1.81 -49.69 -41.35
N ARG A 313 -1.01 -50.07 -42.34
CA ARG A 313 -0.71 -49.38 -43.60
C ARG A 313 0.34 -48.27 -43.53
N GLN A 314 1.57 -48.71 -43.80
CA GLN A 314 2.70 -47.89 -44.23
C GLN A 314 2.25 -46.94 -45.36
N GLN A 315 2.19 -45.65 -45.05
CA GLN A 315 2.29 -44.58 -46.05
C GLN A 315 3.74 -44.07 -46.04
N PRO A 316 4.29 -43.68 -47.21
CA PRO A 316 5.68 -43.26 -47.32
C PRO A 316 5.91 -41.96 -46.54
N ALA A 317 7.01 -41.95 -45.80
CA ALA A 317 7.43 -40.88 -44.91
C ALA A 317 7.56 -39.53 -45.65
N VAL A 318 6.70 -38.57 -45.28
CA VAL A 318 6.93 -37.16 -45.55
C VAL A 318 7.82 -36.63 -44.43
N GLN A 319 9.11 -36.41 -44.74
CA GLN A 319 10.06 -35.78 -43.84
C GLN A 319 9.67 -34.32 -43.62
N GLU A 320 9.19 -33.99 -42.41
CA GLU A 320 9.15 -32.60 -41.93
C GLU A 320 10.59 -32.11 -41.71
N ARG A 321 11.10 -31.31 -42.66
CA ARG A 321 12.38 -30.62 -42.51
C ARG A 321 12.22 -29.46 -41.53
N HIS A 322 12.98 -29.53 -40.44
CA HIS A 322 13.10 -28.49 -39.43
C HIS A 322 13.97 -27.34 -40.00
N TYR A 323 13.35 -26.23 -40.43
CA TYR A 323 14.05 -25.05 -40.96
C TYR A 323 14.57 -24.16 -39.83
N GLY A 324 15.77 -24.47 -39.34
CA GLY A 324 16.54 -23.62 -38.40
C GLY A 324 17.78 -22.96 -39.01
N GLY A 325 18.00 -23.11 -40.33
CA GLY A 325 19.11 -22.50 -41.07
C GLY A 325 18.66 -21.28 -41.87
N ILE A 326 19.59 -20.34 -42.13
CA ILE A 326 19.40 -19.23 -43.05
C ILE A 326 19.05 -19.83 -44.42
N MET A 327 17.81 -19.63 -44.88
CA MET A 327 17.34 -20.15 -46.17
C MET A 327 18.21 -19.63 -47.31
N SER A 328 18.51 -20.49 -48.28
CA SER A 328 19.21 -20.04 -49.49
C SER A 328 18.34 -19.06 -50.28
N ILE A 329 18.95 -18.30 -51.19
CA ILE A 329 18.22 -17.37 -52.07
C ILE A 329 17.17 -18.12 -52.92
N GLU A 330 17.50 -19.33 -53.35
CA GLU A 330 16.59 -20.20 -54.12
C GLU A 330 15.41 -20.67 -53.26
N GLU A 331 15.66 -21.11 -52.03
CA GLU A 331 14.59 -21.49 -51.08
C GLU A 331 13.69 -20.30 -50.71
N THR A 332 14.26 -19.09 -50.67
CA THR A 332 13.51 -17.86 -50.41
C THR A 332 12.56 -17.55 -51.56
N ASN A 333 13.02 -17.71 -52.81
CA ASN A 333 12.18 -17.51 -53.99
C ASN A 333 11.05 -18.55 -54.06
N ASP A 334 11.33 -19.81 -53.72
CA ASP A 334 10.31 -20.87 -53.67
C ASP A 334 9.25 -20.59 -52.59
N TRP A 335 9.66 -20.09 -51.42
CA TRP A 335 8.74 -19.70 -50.36
C TRP A 335 7.85 -18.52 -50.77
N ILE A 336 8.41 -17.52 -51.46
CA ILE A 336 7.63 -16.39 -52.00
C ILE A 336 6.59 -16.89 -53.01
N ALA A 337 6.99 -17.74 -53.95
CA ALA A 337 6.08 -18.31 -54.96
C ALA A 337 4.96 -19.16 -54.32
N GLU A 338 5.23 -19.84 -53.21
CA GLU A 338 4.24 -20.59 -52.45
C GLU A 338 3.26 -19.67 -51.69
N GLN A 339 3.74 -18.55 -51.15
CA GLN A 339 2.85 -17.54 -50.55
C GLN A 339 1.93 -16.89 -51.59
N ASP A 340 2.43 -16.63 -52.80
CA ASP A 340 1.63 -16.07 -53.89
C ASP A 340 0.56 -17.07 -54.38
N ARG A 341 0.89 -18.37 -54.45
CA ARG A 341 -0.10 -19.42 -54.72
C ARG A 341 -1.20 -19.46 -53.66
N ARG A 342 -0.84 -19.35 -52.37
CA ARG A 342 -1.82 -19.31 -51.28
C ARG A 342 -2.72 -18.06 -51.35
N ARG A 343 -2.17 -16.90 -51.70
CA ARG A 343 -2.96 -15.69 -51.93
C ARG A 343 -3.92 -15.87 -53.09
N ALA A 344 -3.47 -16.42 -54.22
CA ALA A 344 -4.32 -16.66 -55.38
C ALA A 344 -5.52 -17.58 -55.05
N ILE A 345 -5.29 -18.64 -54.27
CA ILE A 345 -6.36 -19.54 -53.79
C ILE A 345 -7.37 -18.78 -52.92
N VAL A 346 -6.89 -17.93 -52.00
CA VAL A 346 -7.79 -17.13 -51.14
C VAL A 346 -8.57 -16.10 -51.96
N GLU A 347 -7.94 -15.43 -52.92
CA GLU A 347 -8.60 -14.48 -53.81
C GLU A 347 -9.65 -15.14 -54.71
N GLU A 348 -9.37 -16.34 -55.21
CA GLU A 348 -10.34 -17.14 -55.97
C GLU A 348 -11.51 -17.59 -55.08
N ALA A 349 -11.24 -17.99 -53.84
CA ALA A 349 -12.30 -18.34 -52.88
C ALA A 349 -13.15 -17.13 -52.46
N ILE A 350 -12.56 -15.93 -52.38
CA ILE A 350 -13.29 -14.66 -52.19
C ILE A 350 -14.15 -14.38 -53.43
N ARG A 351 -13.60 -14.53 -54.64
CA ARG A 351 -14.32 -14.30 -55.91
C ARG A 351 -15.51 -15.26 -56.08
N ASN A 352 -15.35 -16.51 -55.64
CA ASN A 352 -16.38 -17.53 -55.69
C ASN A 352 -17.34 -17.49 -54.49
N GLY A 353 -17.20 -16.50 -53.59
CA GLY A 353 -18.08 -16.30 -52.43
C GLY A 353 -18.03 -17.41 -51.38
N THR A 354 -17.01 -18.27 -51.42
CA THR A 354 -16.86 -19.43 -50.51
C THR A 354 -15.96 -19.14 -49.32
N TYR A 355 -15.22 -18.03 -49.34
CA TYR A 355 -14.39 -17.61 -48.22
C TYR A 355 -15.09 -16.57 -47.33
N VAL A 356 -15.54 -17.00 -46.15
CA VAL A 356 -16.06 -16.11 -45.10
C VAL A 356 -14.90 -15.67 -44.21
N ILE A 357 -14.52 -14.39 -44.29
CA ILE A 357 -13.49 -13.83 -43.40
C ILE A 357 -14.02 -13.95 -41.97
N PRO A 358 -13.29 -14.61 -41.04
CA PRO A 358 -13.74 -14.72 -39.66
C PRO A 358 -13.84 -13.31 -39.06
N GLU A 359 -15.05 -12.92 -38.66
CA GLU A 359 -15.26 -11.68 -37.92
C GLU A 359 -14.51 -11.78 -36.58
N ILE A 360 -13.45 -10.99 -36.43
CA ILE A 360 -12.73 -10.87 -35.16
C ILE A 360 -13.61 -10.03 -34.22
N PRO A 361 -14.16 -10.61 -33.13
CA PRO A 361 -15.00 -9.86 -32.20
C PRO A 361 -14.19 -8.75 -31.54
N GLY A 362 -14.62 -7.49 -31.66
CA GLY A 362 -14.06 -6.36 -30.90
C GLY A 362 -13.46 -5.21 -31.71
N ILE A 363 -13.38 -5.29 -33.04
CA ILE A 363 -12.94 -4.16 -33.88
C ILE A 363 -14.17 -3.49 -34.51
N SER A 364 -14.76 -2.53 -33.80
CA SER A 364 -15.81 -1.66 -34.33
C SER A 364 -15.22 -0.73 -35.41
N ARG A 365 -15.33 -1.11 -36.68
CA ARG A 365 -14.97 -0.23 -37.81
C ARG A 365 -15.87 1.02 -37.78
N ARG A 366 -15.31 2.17 -37.38
CA ARG A 366 -15.95 3.47 -37.60
C ARG A 366 -16.14 3.66 -39.11
N LYS A 367 -17.39 3.84 -39.54
CA LYS A 367 -17.71 4.23 -40.92
C LYS A 367 -17.02 5.58 -41.21
N PRO A 368 -16.30 5.74 -42.33
CA PRO A 368 -15.82 7.04 -42.73
C PRO A 368 -17.02 7.95 -43.03
N SER A 369 -17.00 9.15 -42.46
CA SER A 369 -17.99 10.19 -42.75
C SER A 369 -17.82 10.61 -44.20
N ALA A 370 -18.91 10.60 -44.96
CA ALA A 370 -18.94 11.14 -46.32
C ALA A 370 -18.63 12.64 -46.29
N VAL A 371 -17.78 13.07 -47.21
CA VAL A 371 -17.54 14.47 -47.59
C VAL A 371 -18.26 14.71 -48.90
#